data_AF-A0A934K6S0-F1
#
_entry.id   AF-A0A934K6S0-F1
#
_cell.length_a   1.000
_cell.length_b   1.000
_cell.length_c   1.000
_cell.angle_alpha   90.00
_cell.angle_beta   90.00
_cell.angle_gamma   90.00
#
_symmetry.space_group_name_H-M   'P 1'
#
loop_
_entity.id
_entity.type
_entity.pdbx_description
1 polymer ?
#
loop_
_entity_poly.entity_id
_entity_poly.type
_entity_poly.pdbx_seq_one_letter_code
_entity_poly.pdbx_strand_id
1 'polypeptide(L)'
;MGSDREGGSNREEDRTSRPRRVQLRRSRGWRKPPNTVVVSRPSRWGNPYKVAVYGRPEAVRLYEEHLSQHPELVEAARRELRGKNLACWCAPGVECHADLLMAAANEDRPPGGDPTAATAPAL
;
A
#
# COMPACT_ATOMS: atom_id res chain seq x y z
N MET A 1 -48.18 6.31 -14.06
CA MET A 1 -47.84 5.19 -13.17
C MET A 1 -46.43 4.72 -13.51
N GLY A 2 -45.61 4.42 -12.49
CA GLY A 2 -44.30 3.78 -12.67
C GLY A 2 -43.08 4.68 -12.50
N SER A 3 -42.93 5.26 -11.31
CA SER A 3 -41.61 5.27 -10.65
C SER A 3 -41.12 3.79 -10.63
N ASP A 4 -39.85 3.45 -10.78
CA ASP A 4 -38.86 3.64 -9.74
C ASP A 4 -37.44 3.48 -10.31
N ARG A 5 -36.57 4.37 -9.83
CA ARG A 5 -35.12 4.31 -10.01
C ARG A 5 -34.55 3.53 -8.82
N GLU A 6 -33.91 2.40 -9.04
CA GLU A 6 -33.10 1.74 -8.00
C GLU A 6 -31.72 1.38 -8.56
N GLY A 7 -30.85 2.39 -8.60
CA GLY A 7 -29.41 2.22 -8.82
C GLY A 7 -28.69 2.24 -7.46
N GLY A 8 -28.49 1.07 -6.86
CA GLY A 8 -27.83 0.89 -5.57
C GLY A 8 -26.42 1.49 -5.53
N SER A 9 -26.21 2.39 -4.57
CA SER A 9 -24.97 3.14 -4.31
C SER A 9 -23.87 2.23 -3.75
N ASN A 10 -22.84 1.94 -4.56
CA ASN A 10 -21.64 1.18 -4.14
C ASN A 10 -20.50 2.10 -3.64
N ARG A 11 -20.85 3.26 -3.05
CA ARG A 11 -19.89 4.37 -2.81
C ARG A 11 -19.36 4.46 -1.38
N GLU A 12 -20.06 3.89 -0.39
CA GLU A 12 -19.80 4.18 1.03
C GLU A 12 -19.08 3.04 1.79
N GLU A 13 -19.23 1.77 1.41
CA GLU A 13 -18.73 0.63 2.20
C GLU A 13 -17.20 0.42 2.15
N ASP A 14 -16.48 1.06 1.22
CA ASP A 14 -15.05 0.78 0.97
C ASP A 14 -14.06 1.73 1.68
N ARG A 15 -14.54 2.78 2.37
CA ARG A 15 -13.69 3.78 3.05
C ARG A 15 -13.36 3.45 4.52
N THR A 16 -14.04 2.49 5.12
CA THR A 16 -13.89 2.09 6.53
C THR A 16 -13.18 0.75 6.72
N SER A 17 -12.87 0.05 5.63
CA SER A 17 -12.13 -1.22 5.68
C SER A 17 -10.62 -0.95 5.78
N ARG A 18 -9.91 -1.67 6.66
CA ARG A 18 -8.46 -1.58 6.79
C ARG A 18 -7.78 -1.71 5.42
N PRO A 19 -6.77 -0.85 5.10
CA PRO A 19 -6.00 -0.98 3.88
C PRO A 19 -5.50 -2.42 3.69
N ARG A 20 -5.68 -2.96 2.48
CA ARG A 20 -5.24 -4.30 2.13
C ARG A 20 -4.36 -4.31 0.90
N ARG A 21 -3.38 -5.21 0.89
CA ARG A 21 -2.57 -5.46 -0.29
C ARG A 21 -3.39 -6.24 -1.32
N VAL A 22 -3.33 -5.80 -2.57
CA VAL A 22 -4.03 -6.41 -3.69
C VAL A 22 -3.02 -6.96 -4.69
N GLN A 23 -3.17 -8.21 -5.09
CA GLN A 23 -2.41 -8.73 -6.22
C GLN A 23 -3.07 -8.27 -7.54
N LEU A 24 -2.28 -7.64 -8.41
CA LEU A 24 -2.70 -7.35 -9.79
C LEU A 24 -2.83 -8.63 -10.60
N ARG A 25 -3.92 -8.74 -11.35
CA ARG A 25 -4.20 -9.89 -12.22
C ARG A 25 -4.64 -9.39 -13.60
N ARG A 26 -4.25 -10.11 -14.66
CA ARG A 26 -4.71 -9.87 -16.04
C ARG A 26 -5.75 -10.90 -16.50
N SER A 27 -6.24 -11.73 -15.59
CA SER A 27 -7.26 -12.74 -15.89
C SER A 27 -8.54 -12.07 -16.36
N ARG A 28 -9.16 -12.63 -17.41
CA ARG A 28 -10.42 -12.14 -17.98
C ARG A 28 -11.48 -11.97 -16.87
N GLY A 29 -12.19 -10.85 -16.89
CA GLY A 29 -13.22 -10.53 -15.89
C GLY A 29 -12.71 -9.96 -14.57
N TRP A 30 -11.41 -10.00 -14.30
CA TRP A 30 -10.87 -9.35 -13.10
C TRP A 30 -11.08 -7.84 -13.14
N ARG A 31 -11.42 -7.28 -11.98
CA ARG A 31 -11.55 -5.84 -11.77
C ARG A 31 -10.72 -5.46 -10.56
N LYS A 32 -9.95 -4.38 -10.72
CA LYS A 32 -9.24 -3.78 -9.59
C LYS A 32 -10.28 -3.32 -8.57
N PRO A 33 -10.18 -3.72 -7.29
CA PRO A 33 -11.09 -3.25 -6.26
C PRO A 33 -11.12 -1.71 -6.19
N PRO A 34 -12.22 -1.13 -5.69
CA PRO A 34 -12.25 0.29 -5.37
C PRO A 34 -11.15 0.66 -4.35
N ASN A 35 -10.90 1.96 -4.23
CA ASN A 35 -9.88 2.55 -3.34
C ASN A 35 -8.48 1.91 -3.45
N THR A 36 -8.12 1.38 -4.63
CA THR A 36 -6.85 0.68 -4.86
C THR A 36 -5.91 1.47 -5.76
N VAL A 37 -4.70 1.77 -5.27
CA VAL A 37 -3.62 2.44 -6.00
C VAL A 37 -2.61 1.42 -6.50
N VAL A 38 -2.17 1.55 -7.76
CA VAL A 38 -1.13 0.70 -8.33
C VAL A 38 0.23 1.24 -7.92
N VAL A 39 1.02 0.41 -7.24
CA VAL A 39 2.36 0.73 -6.74
C VAL A 39 3.44 -0.09 -7.44
N SER A 40 3.12 -0.71 -8.59
CA SER A 40 4.09 -1.49 -9.36
C SER A 40 5.23 -0.63 -9.92
N ARG A 41 6.30 -1.26 -10.42
CA ARG A 41 7.55 -0.61 -10.84
C ARG A 41 7.46 0.67 -11.71
N PRO A 42 6.53 0.82 -12.69
CA PRO A 42 6.44 2.06 -13.47
C PRO A 42 5.87 3.25 -12.68
N SER A 43 5.36 3.03 -11.47
CA SER A 43 4.88 4.11 -10.60
C SER A 43 6.01 4.68 -9.76
N ARG A 44 5.82 5.91 -9.28
CA ARG A 44 6.69 6.55 -8.28
C ARG A 44 6.86 5.75 -6.97
N TRP A 45 5.96 4.80 -6.74
CA TRP A 45 5.90 3.93 -5.56
C TRP A 45 6.54 2.56 -5.80
N GLY A 46 7.07 2.34 -7.01
CA GLY A 46 7.66 1.08 -7.40
C GLY A 46 8.97 0.83 -6.66
N ASN A 47 9.22 -0.42 -6.30
CA ASN A 47 10.54 -0.84 -5.82
C ASN A 47 11.58 -0.72 -6.97
N PRO A 48 12.64 0.10 -6.82
CA PRO A 48 13.70 0.19 -7.83
C PRO A 48 14.57 -1.07 -7.88
N TYR A 49 14.64 -1.84 -6.78
CA TYR A 49 15.39 -3.08 -6.66
C TYR A 49 14.60 -4.25 -7.24
N LYS A 50 15.12 -4.84 -8.33
CA LYS A 50 14.44 -5.93 -9.04
C LYS A 50 14.64 -7.24 -8.29
N VAL A 51 13.54 -7.94 -8.00
CA VAL A 51 13.55 -9.30 -7.42
C VAL A 51 14.39 -10.28 -8.26
N ALA A 52 14.40 -10.12 -9.59
CA ALA A 52 15.21 -10.96 -10.48
C ALA A 52 16.73 -10.76 -10.34
N VAL A 53 17.17 -9.67 -9.71
CA VAL A 53 18.59 -9.32 -9.53
C VAL A 53 19.04 -9.61 -8.10
N TYR A 54 18.28 -9.13 -7.11
CA TYR A 54 18.67 -9.20 -5.69
C TYR A 54 18.03 -10.38 -4.93
N GLY A 55 17.05 -11.05 -5.54
CA GLY A 55 16.14 -11.91 -4.79
C GLY A 55 15.06 -11.09 -4.07
N ARG A 56 14.02 -11.77 -3.60
CA ARG A 56 12.88 -11.14 -2.92
C ARG A 56 13.22 -10.50 -1.57
N PRO A 57 13.84 -11.24 -0.61
CA PRO A 57 14.08 -10.68 0.71
C PRO A 57 14.98 -9.45 0.63
N GLU A 58 16.06 -9.53 -0.15
CA GLU A 58 16.99 -8.42 -0.31
C GLU A 58 16.37 -7.22 -1.04
N ALA A 59 15.58 -7.45 -2.10
CA ALA A 59 14.88 -6.35 -2.76
C ALA A 59 13.89 -5.63 -1.82
N VAL A 60 13.26 -6.35 -0.89
CA VAL A 60 12.35 -5.76 0.11
C VAL A 60 13.15 -5.00 1.17
N ARG A 61 14.23 -5.57 1.69
CA ARG A 61 15.14 -4.91 2.62
C ARG A 61 15.73 -3.61 2.06
N LEU A 62 16.26 -3.64 0.84
CA LEU A 62 16.79 -2.46 0.18
C LEU A 62 15.71 -1.40 -0.02
N TYR A 63 14.46 -1.81 -0.24
CA TYR A 63 13.34 -0.87 -0.36
C TYR A 63 12.95 -0.25 0.98
N GLU A 64 13.00 -1.02 2.07
CA GLU A 64 12.83 -0.49 3.43
C GLU A 64 13.88 0.57 3.76
N GLU A 65 15.15 0.27 3.48
CA GLU A 65 16.25 1.23 3.62
C GLU A 65 16.06 2.46 2.71
N HIS A 66 15.59 2.26 1.49
CA HIS A 66 15.27 3.37 0.59
C HIS A 66 14.18 4.26 1.18
N LEU A 67 13.11 3.70 1.77
CA LEU A 67 12.08 4.50 2.43
C LEU A 67 12.62 5.26 3.65
N SER A 68 13.59 4.70 4.39
CA SER A 68 14.20 5.38 5.54
C SER A 68 15.13 6.52 5.12
N GLN A 69 15.83 6.37 3.99
CA GLN A 69 16.71 7.39 3.42
C GLN A 69 15.94 8.50 2.68
N HIS A 70 14.70 8.24 2.28
CA HIS A 70 13.86 9.14 1.49
C HIS A 70 12.56 9.54 2.23
N PRO A 71 12.65 10.35 3.30
CA PRO A 71 11.47 10.79 4.07
C PRO A 71 10.46 11.55 3.21
N GLU A 72 10.88 12.23 2.15
CA GLU A 72 9.99 12.90 1.19
C GLU A 72 9.05 11.92 0.48
N LEU A 73 9.52 10.70 0.20
CA LEU A 73 8.70 9.66 -0.41
C LEU A 73 7.67 9.13 0.58
N VAL A 74 8.05 8.98 1.86
CA VAL A 74 7.16 8.57 2.95
C VAL A 74 6.08 9.63 3.19
N GLU A 75 6.44 10.90 3.27
CA GLU A 75 5.47 12.00 3.43
C GLU A 75 4.50 12.08 2.25
N ALA A 76 5.00 11.92 1.03
CA ALA A 76 4.14 11.82 -0.13
C ALA A 76 3.20 10.60 -0.04
N ALA A 77 3.69 9.47 0.47
CA ALA A 77 2.89 8.25 0.64
C ALA A 77 1.79 8.47 1.69
N ARG A 78 2.08 9.14 2.80
CA ARG A 78 1.10 9.50 3.83
C ARG A 78 0.00 10.41 3.28
N ARG A 79 0.35 11.35 2.41
CA ARG A 79 -0.64 12.26 1.79
C ARG A 79 -1.52 11.56 0.76
N GLU A 80 -0.96 10.65 -0.02
CA GLU A 80 -1.64 10.11 -1.21
C GLU A 80 -2.12 8.66 -1.07
N LEU A 81 -1.55 7.87 -0.17
CA LEU A 81 -1.81 6.44 -0.04
C LEU A 81 -2.47 6.05 1.29
N ARG A 82 -2.51 6.96 2.27
CA ARG A 82 -3.17 6.70 3.56
C ARG A 82 -4.63 6.31 3.34
N GLY A 83 -5.04 5.22 3.98
CA GLY A 83 -6.38 4.65 3.85
C GLY A 83 -6.66 3.96 2.50
N LYS A 84 -5.68 3.79 1.61
CA LYS A 84 -5.87 3.16 0.29
C LYS A 84 -5.30 1.75 0.25
N ASN A 85 -5.95 0.89 -0.52
CA ASN A 85 -5.43 -0.43 -0.89
C ASN A 85 -4.26 -0.26 -1.87
N LEU A 86 -3.21 -1.06 -1.74
CA LEU A 86 -2.04 -0.99 -2.63
C LEU A 86 -1.92 -2.23 -3.49
N ALA A 87 -1.74 -2.05 -4.80
CA ALA A 87 -1.70 -3.13 -5.77
C ALA A 87 -0.32 -3.33 -6.42
N CYS A 88 0.14 -4.58 -6.38
CA CYS A 88 1.41 -5.03 -6.96
C CYS A 88 1.24 -6.40 -7.66
N TRP A 89 2.19 -6.79 -8.52
CA TRP A 89 2.22 -8.10 -9.18
C TRP A 89 2.71 -9.26 -8.30
N CYS A 90 3.31 -8.99 -7.13
CA CYS A 90 3.82 -10.04 -6.25
C CYS A 90 2.70 -10.97 -5.74
N ALA A 91 2.99 -12.27 -5.70
CA ALA A 91 2.06 -13.30 -5.22
C ALA A 91 1.56 -13.04 -3.79
N PRO A 92 0.36 -13.51 -3.41
CA PRO A 92 -0.10 -13.44 -2.02
C PRO A 92 0.83 -14.26 -1.11
N GLY A 93 0.98 -13.84 0.15
CA GLY A 93 1.76 -14.58 1.15
C GLY A 93 3.29 -14.47 1.03
N VAL A 94 3.82 -13.71 0.06
CA VAL A 94 5.26 -13.40 -0.01
C VAL A 94 5.53 -11.95 0.33
N GLU A 95 6.72 -11.67 0.85
CA GLU A 95 7.18 -10.32 1.13
C GLU A 95 7.09 -9.42 -0.11
N CYS A 96 6.60 -8.20 0.09
CA CYS A 96 6.38 -7.24 -0.98
C CYS A 96 6.60 -5.81 -0.50
N HIS A 97 7.08 -4.99 -1.42
CA HIS A 97 7.27 -3.57 -1.20
C HIS A 97 5.97 -2.81 -0.91
N ALA A 98 4.83 -3.32 -1.40
CA ALA A 98 3.53 -2.73 -1.15
C ALA A 98 3.14 -2.80 0.34
N ASP A 99 3.61 -3.82 1.08
CA ASP A 99 3.33 -3.96 2.51
C ASP A 99 4.12 -2.90 3.31
N LEU A 100 5.40 -2.70 2.98
CA LEU A 100 6.23 -1.64 3.57
C LEU A 100 5.67 -0.25 3.30
N LEU A 101 5.26 0.03 2.05
CA LEU A 101 4.70 1.33 1.69
C LEU A 101 3.34 1.57 2.35
N MET A 102 2.55 0.51 2.56
CA MET A 102 1.28 0.60 3.27
C MET A 102 1.49 0.90 4.75
N ALA A 103 2.47 0.26 5.39
CA ALA A 103 2.87 0.57 6.75
C ALA A 103 3.32 2.04 6.85
N ALA A 104 4.27 2.45 6.01
CA ALA A 104 4.80 3.82 5.99
C ALA A 104 3.72 4.90 5.73
N ALA A 105 2.67 4.58 4.97
CA ALA A 105 1.58 5.50 4.67
C ALA A 105 0.51 5.61 5.77
N ASN A 106 0.29 4.54 6.56
CA ASN A 106 -0.79 4.46 7.54
C ASN A 106 -0.33 4.58 8.99
N GLU A 107 0.88 4.14 9.29
CA GLU A 107 1.48 4.30 10.62
C GLU A 107 2.25 5.62 10.68
N ASP A 108 2.15 6.33 11.80
CA ASP A 108 3.05 7.44 12.10
C ASP A 108 4.50 6.98 12.38
N ARG A 109 4.73 5.67 12.31
CA ARG A 109 5.97 4.99 12.64
C ARG A 109 6.46 4.13 11.45
N PRO A 110 7.74 4.19 11.06
CA PRO A 110 8.27 3.23 10.09
C PRO A 110 8.35 1.82 10.71
N PRO A 111 8.16 0.75 9.92
CA PRO A 111 8.45 -0.61 10.38
C PRO A 111 9.92 -0.70 10.82
N GLY A 112 10.17 -1.32 11.98
CA GLY A 112 11.53 -1.45 12.56
C GLY A 112 11.90 -0.45 13.67
N GLY A 113 11.03 0.49 14.05
CA GLY A 113 11.26 1.32 15.24
C GLY A 113 10.99 0.56 16.54
N ASP A 114 11.98 0.46 17.44
CA ASP A 114 11.90 -0.20 18.75
C ASP A 114 10.64 0.10 19.56
N PRO A 115 9.81 -0.89 19.96
CA PRO A 115 8.54 -0.64 20.65
C PRO A 115 8.66 0.12 21.98
N THR A 116 9.87 0.26 22.54
CA THR A 116 10.14 0.94 23.81
C THR A 116 10.26 2.47 23.72
N ALA A 117 10.39 3.06 22.52
CA ALA A 117 10.53 4.52 22.37
C ALA A 117 9.19 5.30 22.38
N ALA A 118 8.04 4.60 22.43
CA ALA A 118 6.73 5.23 22.51
C ALA A 118 6.25 5.36 23.97
N THR A 119 7.07 5.98 24.81
CA THR A 119 6.59 6.59 26.07
C THR A 119 7.13 8.01 26.16
N ALA A 120 6.30 8.96 25.76
CA ALA A 120 5.96 10.12 26.58
C ALA A 120 4.80 10.88 25.91
N PRO A 121 3.60 10.95 26.52
CA PRO A 121 2.68 12.03 26.26
C PRO A 121 3.02 13.25 27.13
N ALA A 122 2.70 14.43 26.60
CA ALA A 122 2.41 15.70 27.25
C ALA A 122 3.53 16.42 28.05
N LEU A 123 3.86 17.64 27.61
CA LEU A 123 3.56 18.90 28.31
C LEU A 123 3.39 20.03 27.27
#